data_AF-A0A536VNX2-F1
#
_entry.id   AF-A0A536VNX2-F1
#
_cell.length_a   1.000
_cell.length_b   1.000
_cell.length_c   1.000
_cell.angle_alpha   90.00
_cell.angle_beta   90.00
_cell.angle_gamma   90.00
#
_symmetry.space_group_name_H-M   'P 1'
#
loop_
_entity.id
_entity.type
_entity.pdbx_description
1 polymer ?
#
loop_
_entity_poly.entity_id
_entity_poly.type
_entity_poly.pdbx_seq_one_letter_code
_entity_poly.pdbx_strand_id
1 'polypeptide(L)'
;MSPTLGKRGGQAMDRERLRTVVALLSVLSLPILLLVAAPAVAQTPTPGKPKVDRLVMGLITPYLDYVRPWINGTADHNIQHDPMLEWLVEVDAETGQYKPWLADSWTLGPNGRFWRVKLHKGVQFHHGYGEFTAQDVVHTHALWCDPTYPGRKDPPVSGYRAGICQVQKIEVVSAHEITMHCKVVCLDMPFYYSSASNLMIFSKKQWDAEGEMGY
;
A
#
# COMPACT_ATOMS: atom_id res chain seq x y z
N MET A 1 -11.38 -12.38 86.80
CA MET A 1 -12.56 -13.23 87.02
C MET A 1 -12.65 -14.22 85.87
N SER A 2 -12.18 -15.45 86.09
CA SER A 2 -12.65 -16.65 85.38
C SER A 2 -14.09 -16.98 85.85
N PRO A 3 -14.80 -18.03 85.38
CA PRO A 3 -14.49 -19.10 84.40
C PRO A 3 -15.66 -19.28 83.38
N THR A 4 -15.77 -20.22 82.44
CA THR A 4 -15.72 -21.69 82.48
C THR A 4 -15.65 -22.23 81.03
N LEU A 5 -14.70 -23.09 80.68
CA LEU A 5 -14.78 -24.58 80.72
C LEU A 5 -15.77 -25.15 79.68
N GLY A 6 -15.47 -26.10 78.80
CA GLY A 6 -14.35 -27.03 78.62
C GLY A 6 -14.51 -27.74 77.26
N LYS A 7 -13.42 -28.10 76.59
CA LYS A 7 -12.74 -29.43 76.62
C LYS A 7 -13.48 -30.57 75.88
N ARG A 8 -12.66 -31.26 75.07
CA ARG A 8 -12.80 -32.62 74.47
C ARG A 8 -13.49 -32.64 73.10
N GLY A 9 -12.95 -33.28 72.07
CA GLY A 9 -11.76 -34.11 71.95
C GLY A 9 -11.82 -34.93 70.64
N GLY A 10 -10.68 -35.51 70.27
CA GLY A 10 -10.53 -36.64 69.32
C GLY A 10 -10.89 -36.36 67.86
N GLN A 11 -9.92 -36.19 66.97
CA GLN A 11 -9.32 -37.30 66.21
C GLN A 11 -10.34 -38.24 65.56
N ALA A 12 -10.56 -38.09 64.25
CA ALA A 12 -10.18 -39.08 63.24
C ALA A 12 -10.97 -38.86 61.95
N MET A 13 -10.23 -38.63 60.87
CA MET A 13 -10.52 -39.16 59.54
C MET A 13 -11.77 -38.63 58.81
N ASP A 14 -11.57 -37.62 57.95
CA ASP A 14 -12.26 -37.63 56.64
C ASP A 14 -11.21 -37.43 55.54
N ARG A 15 -10.44 -38.51 55.36
CA ARG A 15 -9.31 -38.66 54.42
C ARG A 15 -9.79 -38.86 52.97
N GLU A 16 -11.07 -38.61 52.69
CA GLU A 16 -11.71 -38.71 51.37
C GLU A 16 -11.88 -37.35 50.67
N ARG A 17 -11.92 -36.23 51.40
CA ARG A 17 -12.24 -34.93 50.77
C ARG A 17 -11.07 -34.19 50.15
N LEU A 18 -9.84 -34.71 50.28
CA LEU A 18 -8.63 -34.05 49.75
C LEU A 18 -7.98 -34.81 48.58
N ARG A 19 -8.55 -35.93 48.14
CA ARG A 19 -8.05 -36.74 47.02
C ARG A 19 -8.71 -36.46 45.67
N THR A 20 -9.75 -35.64 45.62
CA THR A 20 -10.42 -35.26 44.37
C THR A 20 -9.68 -34.17 43.58
N VAL A 21 -8.54 -33.67 44.09
CA VAL A 21 -7.87 -32.47 43.54
C VAL A 21 -6.72 -32.77 42.57
N VAL A 22 -6.20 -34.00 42.44
CA VAL A 22 -5.04 -34.21 41.55
C VAL A 22 -5.10 -35.56 40.82
N ALA A 23 -5.04 -35.48 39.49
CA ALA A 23 -4.67 -36.50 38.51
C ALA A 23 -5.76 -37.50 38.04
N LEU A 24 -6.37 -37.16 36.90
CA LEU A 24 -6.60 -38.03 35.72
C LEU A 24 -7.12 -37.11 34.59
N LEU A 25 -6.22 -36.38 33.91
CA LEU A 25 -5.72 -36.71 32.57
C LEU A 25 -6.82 -37.02 31.54
N SER A 26 -7.07 -36.01 30.70
CA SER A 26 -7.14 -36.13 29.24
C SER A 26 -8.50 -36.44 28.58
N VAL A 27 -8.76 -35.64 27.54
CA VAL A 27 -9.63 -35.86 26.38
C VAL A 27 -11.10 -35.41 26.52
N LEU A 28 -11.40 -34.22 25.97
CA LEU A 28 -12.38 -33.96 24.88
C LEU A 28 -12.89 -32.50 24.93
N SER A 29 -12.23 -31.68 24.10
CA SER A 29 -12.82 -30.71 23.16
C SER A 29 -13.77 -29.61 23.68
N LEU A 30 -13.19 -28.44 23.94
CA LEU A 30 -13.82 -27.17 23.56
C LEU A 30 -13.96 -27.14 22.02
N PRO A 31 -15.14 -26.86 21.43
CA PRO A 31 -15.16 -26.41 20.05
C PRO A 31 -14.68 -24.94 20.06
N ILE A 32 -13.42 -24.73 19.69
CA ILE A 32 -12.96 -23.44 19.20
C ILE A 32 -13.80 -23.15 17.96
N LEU A 33 -14.66 -22.14 18.05
CA LEU A 33 -15.41 -21.61 16.93
C LEU A 33 -14.40 -21.07 15.90
N LEU A 34 -14.05 -21.90 14.92
CA LEU A 34 -13.30 -21.48 13.73
C LEU A 34 -14.21 -20.55 12.93
N LEU A 35 -14.13 -19.26 13.25
CA LEU A 35 -14.61 -18.22 12.36
C LEU A 35 -13.68 -18.20 11.15
N VAL A 36 -14.03 -18.96 10.12
CA VAL A 36 -13.43 -18.83 8.80
C VAL A 36 -13.78 -17.42 8.33
N ALA A 37 -12.84 -16.49 8.45
CA ALA A 37 -12.94 -15.19 7.83
C ALA A 37 -12.89 -15.42 6.32
N ALA A 38 -14.07 -15.53 5.69
CA ALA A 38 -14.18 -15.48 4.25
C ALA A 38 -13.54 -14.17 3.77
N PRO A 39 -12.70 -14.18 2.73
CA PRO A 39 -12.16 -12.95 2.19
C PRO A 39 -13.34 -12.10 1.74
N ALA A 40 -13.47 -10.90 2.32
CA ALA A 40 -14.43 -9.92 1.85
C ALA A 40 -14.04 -9.56 0.43
N VAL A 41 -14.75 -10.13 -0.54
CA VAL A 41 -14.65 -9.71 -1.94
C VAL A 41 -15.21 -8.29 -1.97
N ALA A 42 -14.33 -7.29 -2.16
CA ALA A 42 -14.74 -5.91 -2.31
C ALA A 42 -15.78 -5.84 -3.43
N GLN A 43 -17.02 -5.47 -3.09
CA GLN A 43 -18.07 -5.30 -4.07
C GLN A 43 -17.67 -4.14 -4.97
N THR A 44 -17.55 -4.39 -6.27
CA THR A 44 -17.32 -3.34 -7.26
C THR A 44 -18.51 -2.38 -7.19
N PRO A 45 -18.29 -1.08 -6.91
CA PRO A 45 -19.39 -0.11 -6.84
C PRO A 45 -20.19 -0.14 -8.14
N THR A 46 -21.52 -0.20 -8.03
CA THR A 46 -22.37 -0.07 -9.23
C THR A 46 -22.18 1.35 -9.79
N PRO A 47 -21.78 1.51 -11.07
CA PRO A 47 -21.60 2.83 -11.66
C PRO A 47 -22.91 3.63 -11.58
N GLY A 48 -22.85 4.83 -10.98
CA GLY A 48 -24.00 5.74 -10.97
C GLY A 48 -24.30 6.27 -12.38
N LYS A 49 -25.54 6.73 -12.61
CA LYS A 49 -25.86 7.44 -13.87
C LYS A 49 -25.05 8.74 -13.94
N PRO A 50 -24.37 9.04 -15.07
CA PRO A 50 -23.67 10.31 -15.23
C PRO A 50 -24.67 11.46 -15.13
N LYS A 51 -24.25 12.57 -14.49
CA LYS A 51 -25.05 13.81 -14.44
C LYS A 51 -24.97 14.61 -15.74
N VAL A 52 -23.89 14.41 -16.51
CA VAL A 52 -23.62 15.09 -17.78
C VAL A 52 -22.90 14.13 -18.73
N ASP A 53 -23.10 14.29 -20.04
CA ASP A 53 -22.42 13.48 -21.06
C ASP A 53 -20.98 13.95 -21.35
N ARG A 54 -20.68 15.22 -21.06
CA ARG A 54 -19.37 15.84 -21.30
C ARG A 54 -19.03 16.85 -20.23
N LEU A 55 -17.86 16.68 -19.62
CA LEU A 55 -17.22 17.70 -18.78
C LEU A 55 -16.24 18.50 -19.65
N VAL A 56 -16.26 19.82 -19.53
CA VAL A 56 -15.29 20.71 -20.18
C VAL A 56 -14.48 21.42 -19.10
N MET A 57 -13.18 21.16 -19.06
CA MET A 57 -12.24 21.80 -18.13
C MET A 57 -11.33 22.76 -18.89
N GLY A 58 -11.21 23.99 -18.42
CA GLY A 58 -10.25 24.96 -18.94
C GLY A 58 -8.98 24.92 -18.10
N LEU A 59 -7.83 24.67 -18.73
CA LEU A 59 -6.53 24.67 -18.07
C LEU A 59 -5.83 26.02 -18.28
N ILE A 60 -5.11 26.49 -17.27
CA ILE A 60 -4.58 27.86 -17.21
C ILE A 60 -3.47 28.09 -18.24
N THR A 61 -2.60 27.10 -18.42
CA THR A 61 -1.39 27.24 -19.24
C THR A 61 -1.54 26.43 -20.53
N PRO A 62 -1.17 26.97 -21.70
CA PRO A 62 -1.09 26.17 -22.92
C PRO A 62 0.04 25.15 -22.78
N TYR A 63 -0.32 23.88 -22.68
CA TYR A 63 0.64 22.77 -22.68
C TYR A 63 0.75 22.14 -24.05
N LEU A 64 1.92 21.57 -24.33
CA LEU A 64 2.05 20.58 -25.38
C LEU A 64 1.26 19.34 -24.96
N ASP A 65 0.47 18.81 -25.89
CA ASP A 65 -0.41 17.66 -25.68
C ASP A 65 0.42 16.36 -25.71
N TYR A 66 1.13 16.09 -24.62
CA TYR A 66 1.81 14.81 -24.36
C TYR A 66 1.43 14.27 -22.98
N VAL A 67 1.42 12.93 -22.81
CA VAL A 67 1.04 12.26 -21.56
C VAL A 67 2.26 11.82 -20.73
N ARG A 68 3.36 12.58 -20.87
CA ARG A 68 4.65 12.41 -20.19
C ARG A 68 4.83 13.42 -19.04
N PRO A 69 4.33 13.13 -17.83
CA PRO A 69 4.34 14.08 -16.70
C PRO A 69 5.75 14.40 -16.18
N TRP A 70 6.77 13.63 -16.58
CA TRP A 70 8.15 13.91 -16.22
C TRP A 70 8.74 15.12 -16.96
N ILE A 71 8.19 15.52 -18.11
CA ILE A 71 8.72 16.65 -18.91
C ILE A 71 8.22 17.99 -18.38
N ASN A 72 7.03 18.02 -17.77
CA ASN A 72 6.47 19.25 -17.24
C ASN A 72 5.63 18.94 -15.99
N GLY A 73 6.30 18.69 -14.88
CA GLY A 73 5.68 18.21 -13.64
C GLY A 73 4.87 19.25 -12.86
N THR A 74 4.31 20.28 -13.51
CA THR A 74 3.45 21.28 -12.86
C THR A 74 2.07 20.69 -12.58
N ALA A 75 1.44 21.05 -11.46
CA ALA A 75 0.10 20.57 -11.10
C ALA A 75 -0.93 20.82 -12.22
N ASP A 76 -0.93 22.02 -12.79
CA ASP A 76 -1.82 22.42 -13.89
C ASP A 76 -1.64 21.58 -15.17
N HIS A 77 -0.44 21.01 -15.39
CA HIS A 77 -0.20 20.12 -16.54
C HIS A 77 -0.71 18.70 -16.26
N ASN A 78 -0.55 18.23 -15.02
CA ASN A 78 -0.83 16.85 -14.68
C ASN A 78 -2.32 16.58 -14.43
N ILE A 79 -3.12 17.60 -14.10
CA ILE A 79 -4.56 17.45 -13.88
C ILE A 79 -5.32 16.86 -15.08
N GLN A 80 -4.78 17.01 -16.30
CA GLN A 80 -5.36 16.39 -17.49
C GLN A 80 -5.16 14.86 -17.55
N HIS A 81 -4.21 14.34 -16.77
CA HIS A 81 -3.85 12.92 -16.70
C HIS A 81 -4.60 12.18 -15.60
N ASP A 82 -5.12 12.88 -14.58
CA ASP A 82 -5.86 12.30 -13.45
C ASP A 82 -7.00 11.34 -13.85
N PRO A 83 -7.75 11.54 -14.96
CA PRO A 83 -8.79 10.59 -15.36
C PRO A 83 -8.26 9.24 -15.89
N MET A 84 -6.97 9.13 -16.21
CA MET A 84 -6.41 7.96 -16.90
C MET A 84 -5.19 7.33 -16.21
N LEU A 85 -4.51 8.06 -15.34
CA LEU A 85 -3.30 7.61 -14.64
C LEU A 85 -3.52 7.53 -13.13
N GLU A 86 -2.78 6.63 -12.48
CA GLU A 86 -2.98 6.26 -11.08
C GLU A 86 -1.66 6.29 -10.29
N TRP A 87 -1.74 6.36 -8.96
CA TRP A 87 -0.58 6.47 -8.05
C TRP A 87 -0.47 5.27 -7.09
N LEU A 88 0.68 5.09 -6.44
CA LEU A 88 0.75 4.07 -5.37
C LEU A 88 -0.10 4.45 -4.16
N VAL A 89 -0.09 5.74 -3.82
CA VAL A 89 -0.76 6.29 -2.65
C VAL A 89 -1.73 7.37 -3.11
N GLU A 90 -2.91 7.45 -2.52
CA GLU A 90 -3.83 8.56 -2.78
C GLU A 90 -3.86 9.51 -1.57
N VAL A 91 -4.14 10.78 -1.81
CA VAL A 91 -4.44 11.75 -0.77
C VAL A 91 -5.94 11.90 -0.66
N ASP A 92 -6.47 11.64 0.52
CA ASP A 92 -7.88 11.82 0.78
C ASP A 92 -8.28 13.30 0.68
N ALA A 93 -9.20 13.63 -0.22
CA ALA A 93 -9.57 15.01 -0.53
C ALA A 93 -10.22 15.76 0.64
N GLU A 94 -10.84 15.04 1.59
CA GLU A 94 -11.51 15.65 2.75
C GLU A 94 -10.54 15.83 3.92
N THR A 95 -9.73 14.81 4.19
CA THR A 95 -8.88 14.76 5.40
C THR A 95 -7.42 15.10 5.15
N GLY A 96 -6.98 15.12 3.90
CA GLY A 96 -5.58 15.27 3.51
C GLY A 96 -4.68 14.09 3.90
N GLN A 97 -5.26 12.98 4.38
CA GLN A 97 -4.50 11.81 4.82
C GLN A 97 -4.13 10.92 3.64
N TYR A 98 -2.95 10.29 3.71
CA TYR A 98 -2.55 9.27 2.76
C TYR A 98 -3.41 8.01 2.95
N LYS A 99 -3.95 7.48 1.85
CA LYS A 99 -4.78 6.26 1.84
C LYS A 99 -4.32 5.27 0.77
N PRO A 100 -4.63 3.96 0.95
CA PRO A 100 -4.33 2.93 -0.05
C PRO A 100 -4.90 3.27 -1.43
N TRP A 101 -4.12 2.91 -2.45
CA TRP A 101 -4.52 3.00 -3.86
C TRP A 101 -3.91 1.82 -4.62
N LEU A 102 -2.96 2.02 -5.56
CA LEU A 102 -2.23 0.90 -6.16
C LEU A 102 -1.30 0.18 -5.15
N ALA A 103 -0.98 0.82 -4.02
CA ALA A 103 -0.42 0.15 -2.84
C ALA A 103 -1.52 -0.09 -1.80
N ASP A 104 -1.77 -1.35 -1.46
CA ASP A 104 -2.69 -1.76 -0.39
C ASP A 104 -2.18 -1.33 0.99
N SER A 105 -0.85 -1.37 1.17
CA SER A 105 -0.21 -0.96 2.41
C SER A 105 1.28 -0.67 2.20
N TRP A 106 1.84 0.16 3.07
CA TRP A 106 3.27 0.43 3.15
C TRP A 106 3.69 0.49 4.62
N THR A 107 4.89 0.01 4.92
CA THR A 107 5.42 0.00 6.29
C THR A 107 6.87 0.46 6.31
N LEU A 108 7.16 1.47 7.11
CA LEU A 108 8.51 1.99 7.28
C LEU A 108 9.35 1.00 8.10
N GLY A 109 10.56 0.73 7.64
CA GLY A 109 11.55 -0.02 8.41
C GLY A 109 11.98 0.71 9.69
N PRO A 110 12.46 -0.01 10.72
CA PRO A 110 12.78 0.58 12.03
C PRO A 110 13.87 1.66 11.97
N ASN A 111 14.71 1.66 10.94
CA ASN A 111 15.77 2.66 10.74
C ASN A 111 15.39 3.79 9.78
N GLY A 112 14.15 3.82 9.28
CA GLY A 112 13.67 4.85 8.37
C GLY A 112 14.25 4.79 6.94
N ARG A 113 14.99 3.73 6.58
CA ARG A 113 15.76 3.66 5.31
C ARG A 113 15.18 2.69 4.29
N PHE A 114 14.05 2.07 4.58
CA PHE A 114 13.33 1.31 3.57
C PHE A 114 11.83 1.29 3.88
N TRP A 115 11.04 1.06 2.83
CA TRP A 115 9.61 0.79 2.92
C TRP A 115 9.31 -0.58 2.34
N ARG A 116 8.51 -1.38 3.04
CA ARG A 116 7.87 -2.57 2.45
C ARG A 116 6.50 -2.15 1.93
N VAL A 117 6.20 -2.47 0.68
CA VAL A 117 4.96 -2.08 0.02
C VAL A 117 4.29 -3.31 -0.56
N LYS A 118 3.00 -3.49 -0.22
CA LYS A 118 2.13 -4.48 -0.85
C LYS A 118 1.29 -3.80 -1.91
N LEU A 119 1.28 -4.34 -3.12
CA LEU A 119 0.63 -3.76 -4.29
C LEU A 119 -0.74 -4.40 -4.49
N HIS A 120 -1.70 -3.59 -4.96
CA HIS A 120 -3.04 -4.04 -5.31
C HIS A 120 -2.97 -5.03 -6.46
N LYS A 121 -3.83 -6.06 -6.42
CA LYS A 121 -3.88 -7.12 -7.42
C LYS A 121 -5.04 -6.93 -8.38
N GLY A 122 -4.89 -7.45 -9.58
CA GLY A 122 -5.96 -7.50 -10.59
C GLY A 122 -6.20 -6.19 -11.35
N VAL A 123 -5.49 -5.11 -11.03
CA VAL A 123 -5.59 -3.84 -11.79
C VAL A 123 -5.02 -4.05 -13.18
N GLN A 124 -5.80 -3.75 -14.21
CA GLN A 124 -5.36 -3.88 -15.60
C GLN A 124 -4.97 -2.53 -16.17
N PHE A 125 -3.86 -2.48 -16.89
CA PHE A 125 -3.59 -1.37 -17.78
C PHE A 125 -4.54 -1.38 -18.98
N HIS A 126 -4.78 -0.18 -19.51
CA HIS A 126 -5.51 0.01 -20.77
C HIS A 126 -4.86 -0.77 -21.94
N HIS A 127 -5.63 -0.96 -23.00
CA HIS A 127 -5.16 -1.55 -24.27
C HIS A 127 -4.54 -2.97 -24.18
N GLY A 128 -4.79 -3.71 -23.09
CA GLY A 128 -4.31 -5.08 -22.95
C GLY A 128 -2.83 -5.20 -22.57
N TYR A 129 -2.25 -4.15 -21.99
CA TYR A 129 -0.89 -4.21 -21.44
C TYR A 129 -0.75 -5.09 -20.19
N GLY A 130 -1.87 -5.63 -19.70
CA GLY A 130 -1.90 -6.67 -18.68
C GLY A 130 -2.00 -6.09 -17.28
N GLU A 131 -1.75 -6.94 -16.30
CA GLU A 131 -1.90 -6.59 -14.89
C GLU A 131 -0.75 -5.68 -14.41
N PHE A 132 -1.10 -4.71 -13.56
CA PHE A 132 -0.16 -3.93 -12.78
C PHE A 132 0.66 -4.82 -11.83
N THR A 133 1.98 -4.63 -11.84
CA THR A 133 2.92 -5.37 -11.02
C THR A 133 4.06 -4.49 -10.49
N ALA A 134 4.90 -5.09 -9.64
CA ALA A 134 6.15 -4.53 -9.17
C ALA A 134 7.07 -4.02 -10.29
N GLN A 135 7.03 -4.62 -11.50
CA GLN A 135 7.87 -4.20 -12.62
C GLN A 135 7.51 -2.81 -13.13
N ASP A 136 6.23 -2.45 -13.07
CA ASP A 136 5.72 -1.14 -13.48
C ASP A 136 6.15 -0.05 -12.49
N VAL A 137 6.23 -0.38 -11.20
CA VAL A 137 6.78 0.51 -10.17
C VAL A 137 8.28 0.75 -10.38
N VAL A 138 9.04 -0.32 -10.66
CA VAL A 138 10.48 -0.22 -10.96
C VAL A 138 10.71 0.62 -12.20
N HIS A 139 9.95 0.37 -13.26
CA HIS A 139 9.99 1.13 -14.51
C HIS A 139 9.72 2.62 -14.28
N THR A 140 8.59 2.91 -13.62
CA THR A 140 8.18 4.28 -13.28
C THR A 140 9.27 4.98 -12.48
N HIS A 141 9.81 4.35 -11.43
CA HIS A 141 10.88 4.96 -10.65
C HIS A 141 12.13 5.24 -11.49
N ALA A 142 12.53 4.30 -12.36
CA ALA A 142 13.69 4.45 -13.22
C ALA A 142 13.52 5.58 -14.25
N LEU A 143 12.32 5.77 -14.82
CA LEU A 143 12.01 6.91 -15.70
C LEU A 143 12.34 8.26 -15.04
N TRP A 144 12.21 8.36 -13.72
CA TRP A 144 12.49 9.59 -12.97
C TRP A 144 13.92 9.68 -12.46
N CYS A 145 14.50 8.54 -12.05
CA CYS A 145 15.72 8.55 -11.23
C CYS A 145 16.97 8.02 -11.93
N ASP A 146 16.83 7.18 -12.96
CA ASP A 146 17.97 6.73 -13.77
C ASP A 146 18.32 7.82 -14.80
N PRO A 147 19.53 8.44 -14.74
CA PRO A 147 19.95 9.45 -15.70
C PRO A 147 20.13 8.87 -17.13
N THR A 148 20.32 7.56 -17.24
CA THR A 148 20.64 6.84 -18.48
C THR A 148 19.57 5.82 -18.85
N TYR A 149 18.32 6.02 -18.41
CA TYR A 149 17.24 5.07 -18.64
C TYR A 149 17.09 4.75 -20.15
N PRO A 150 17.24 3.48 -20.56
CA PRO A 150 17.26 3.13 -21.98
C PRO A 150 15.98 3.53 -22.71
N GLY A 151 16.15 4.22 -23.84
CA GLY A 151 15.03 4.65 -24.69
C GLY A 151 14.38 5.98 -24.30
N ARG A 152 14.71 6.55 -23.12
CA ARG A 152 14.23 7.88 -22.72
C ARG A 152 15.00 8.97 -23.44
N LYS A 153 14.30 9.84 -24.17
CA LYS A 153 14.85 11.03 -24.85
C LYS A 153 14.64 12.28 -24.00
N ASP A 154 13.50 12.38 -23.33
CA ASP A 154 13.12 13.56 -22.56
C ASP A 154 13.48 13.37 -21.06
N PRO A 155 14.42 14.15 -20.49
CA PRO A 155 14.81 14.00 -19.10
C PRO A 155 13.73 14.52 -18.13
N PRO A 156 13.58 13.91 -16.95
CA PRO A 156 12.61 14.35 -15.94
C PRO A 156 13.00 15.69 -15.29
N VAL A 157 12.09 16.68 -15.31
CA VAL A 157 12.34 18.05 -14.80
C VAL A 157 11.42 18.51 -13.66
N SER A 158 10.76 17.58 -12.97
CA SER A 158 9.90 17.90 -11.82
C SER A 158 10.67 18.38 -10.58
N GLY A 159 10.10 19.35 -9.86
CA GLY A 159 10.60 19.83 -8.56
C GLY A 159 10.65 18.75 -7.48
N TYR A 160 9.87 17.68 -7.58
CA TYR A 160 9.86 16.58 -6.61
C TYR A 160 10.91 15.50 -6.87
N ARG A 161 11.63 15.58 -8.00
CA ARG A 161 12.60 14.55 -8.42
C ARG A 161 13.65 14.25 -7.35
N ALA A 162 14.20 15.27 -6.69
CA ALA A 162 15.22 15.08 -5.65
C ALA A 162 14.71 14.21 -4.49
N GLY A 163 13.44 14.33 -4.16
CA GLY A 163 12.75 13.56 -3.13
C GLY A 163 12.38 12.15 -3.56
N ILE A 164 11.77 12.01 -4.75
CA ILE A 164 11.45 10.71 -5.37
C ILE A 164 12.71 9.83 -5.42
N CYS A 165 13.84 10.41 -5.86
CA CYS A 165 15.12 9.73 -6.02
C CYS A 165 15.95 9.61 -4.73
N GLN A 166 15.34 9.81 -3.56
CA GLN A 166 15.89 9.32 -2.29
C GLN A 166 15.79 7.80 -2.17
N VAL A 167 14.74 7.21 -2.78
CA VAL A 167 14.71 5.78 -3.08
C VAL A 167 15.83 5.51 -4.07
N GLN A 168 16.78 4.66 -3.69
CA GLN A 168 17.95 4.33 -4.50
C GLN A 168 17.81 3.00 -5.24
N LYS A 169 16.94 2.12 -4.71
CA LYS A 169 16.72 0.78 -5.27
C LYS A 169 15.32 0.31 -4.88
N ILE A 170 14.58 -0.18 -5.86
CA ILE A 170 13.35 -0.94 -5.62
C ILE A 170 13.70 -2.41 -5.83
N GLU A 171 13.61 -3.18 -4.75
CA GLU A 171 13.77 -4.64 -4.77
C GLU A 171 12.40 -5.29 -4.97
N VAL A 172 12.30 -6.13 -5.99
CA VAL A 172 11.09 -6.92 -6.27
C VAL A 172 11.13 -8.18 -5.41
N VAL A 173 10.22 -8.28 -4.44
CA VAL A 173 10.06 -9.47 -3.58
C VAL A 173 9.13 -10.48 -4.25
N SER A 174 8.05 -9.98 -4.86
CA SER A 174 7.14 -10.76 -5.70
C SER A 174 6.47 -9.85 -6.75
N ALA A 175 5.55 -10.40 -7.55
CA ALA A 175 4.77 -9.59 -8.49
C ALA A 175 4.00 -8.44 -7.83
N HIS A 176 3.63 -8.56 -6.55
CA HIS A 176 2.83 -7.58 -5.81
C HIS A 176 3.42 -7.21 -4.45
N GLU A 177 4.73 -7.38 -4.29
CA GLU A 177 5.45 -6.95 -3.09
C GLU A 177 6.82 -6.40 -3.47
N ILE A 178 7.12 -5.21 -2.99
CA ILE A 178 8.40 -4.53 -3.22
C ILE A 178 8.99 -4.01 -1.91
N THR A 179 10.31 -3.92 -1.86
CA THR A 179 11.03 -3.17 -0.84
C THR A 179 11.76 -1.99 -1.47
N MET A 180 11.41 -0.78 -1.07
CA MET A 180 12.00 0.45 -1.56
C MET A 180 13.10 0.88 -0.60
N HIS A 181 14.35 0.67 -1.00
CA HIS A 181 15.53 1.03 -0.22
C HIS A 181 15.94 2.47 -0.50
N CYS A 182 16.25 3.22 0.54
CA CYS A 182 16.59 4.64 0.46
C CYS A 182 18.05 4.90 0.81
N LYS A 183 18.66 5.87 0.10
CA LYS A 183 20.03 6.33 0.36
C LYS A 183 20.16 7.14 1.66
N VAL A 184 19.06 7.77 2.07
CA VAL A 184 18.90 8.54 3.31
C VAL A 184 17.64 8.08 4.03
N VAL A 185 17.39 8.59 5.23
CA VAL A 185 16.08 8.41 5.87
C VAL A 185 15.03 9.10 4.99
N CYS A 186 14.00 8.36 4.56
CA CYS A 186 13.03 8.78 3.55
C CYS A 186 11.59 8.65 4.09
N LEU A 187 11.22 9.49 5.06
CA LEU A 187 9.90 9.42 5.70
C LEU A 187 8.75 9.80 4.75
N ASP A 188 9.07 10.58 3.71
CA ASP A 188 8.11 11.17 2.79
C ASP A 188 7.81 10.29 1.56
N MET A 189 8.09 8.98 1.62
CA MET A 189 7.72 8.08 0.52
C MET A 189 6.22 8.16 0.17
N PRO A 190 5.28 8.16 1.14
CA PRO A 190 3.86 8.31 0.80
C PRO A 190 3.55 9.60 0.06
N PHE A 191 4.24 10.70 0.36
CA PHE A 191 4.12 11.95 -0.39
C PHE A 191 4.62 11.79 -1.83
N TYR A 192 5.88 11.35 -2.00
CA TYR A 192 6.55 11.28 -3.30
C TYR A 192 6.00 10.22 -4.26
N TYR A 193 5.18 9.28 -3.77
CA TYR A 193 4.51 8.25 -4.57
C TYR A 193 2.99 8.41 -4.57
N SER A 194 2.50 9.60 -4.20
CA SER A 194 1.07 9.95 -4.25
C SER A 194 0.71 10.96 -5.32
N SER A 195 -0.60 11.15 -5.51
CA SER A 195 -1.20 12.22 -6.31
C SER A 195 -0.63 13.61 -6.00
N ALA A 196 -0.26 13.88 -4.74
CA ALA A 196 0.33 15.17 -4.35
C ALA A 196 1.66 15.51 -5.03
N SER A 197 2.42 14.51 -5.47
CA SER A 197 3.72 14.71 -6.15
C SER A 197 3.70 14.31 -7.62
N ASN A 198 2.54 13.88 -8.14
CA ASN A 198 2.34 13.51 -9.54
C ASN A 198 3.28 12.39 -10.03
N LEU A 199 3.63 11.43 -9.17
CA LEU A 199 4.35 10.24 -9.61
C LEU A 199 3.36 9.15 -10.08
N MET A 200 2.82 9.34 -11.27
CA MET A 200 1.92 8.41 -11.94
C MET A 200 2.63 7.11 -12.32
N ILE A 201 1.93 5.97 -12.23
CA ILE A 201 2.44 4.64 -12.60
C ILE A 201 2.24 4.37 -14.09
N PHE A 202 3.32 3.96 -14.75
CA PHE A 202 3.36 3.62 -16.18
C PHE A 202 3.61 2.14 -16.41
N SER A 203 3.06 1.60 -17.50
CA SER A 203 3.20 0.19 -17.86
C SER A 203 4.55 -0.12 -18.49
N LYS A 204 5.39 -0.91 -17.82
CA LYS A 204 6.66 -1.37 -18.40
C LYS A 204 6.46 -2.09 -19.74
N LYS A 205 5.37 -2.85 -19.88
CA LYS A 205 5.07 -3.57 -21.11
C LYS A 205 4.75 -2.63 -22.27
N GLN A 206 4.03 -1.54 -22.01
CA GLN A 206 3.78 -0.52 -23.03
C GLN A 206 5.07 0.16 -23.46
N TRP A 207 5.93 0.56 -22.51
CA TRP A 207 7.25 1.10 -22.84
C TRP A 207 8.09 0.16 -23.71
N ASP A 208 8.10 -1.13 -23.39
CA ASP A 208 8.87 -2.10 -24.16
C ASP A 208 8.34 -2.29 -25.58
N ALA A 209 7.03 -2.12 -25.79
CA ALA A 209 6.39 -2.28 -27.08
C ALA A 209 6.49 -1.01 -27.95
N GLU A 210 6.32 0.16 -27.35
CA GLU A 210 6.11 1.43 -28.07
C GLU A 210 7.22 2.46 -27.84
N GLY A 211 8.05 2.25 -26.82
CA GLY A 211 9.04 3.23 -26.37
C GLY A 211 8.41 4.49 -25.77
N GLU A 212 9.22 5.53 -25.58
CA GLU A 212 8.77 6.79 -24.96
C GLU A 212 7.63 7.48 -25.71
N MET A 213 7.54 7.32 -27.03
CA MET A 213 6.50 7.96 -27.83
C MET A 213 5.14 7.23 -27.74
N GLY A 214 5.09 6.07 -27.09
CA GLY A 214 3.84 5.42 -26.70
C GLY A 214 3.18 6.07 -25.49
N TYR A 215 3.90 6.99 -24.83
CA TYR A 215 3.43 7.84 -23.74
C TYR A 215 3.39 9.32 -24.17
#